data_AF-A0AAV4DQL0-F1
#
_entry.id   AF-A0AAV4DQL0-F1
#
_cell.length_a   1.000
_cell.length_b   1.000
_cell.length_c   1.000
_cell.angle_alpha   90.00
_cell.angle_beta   90.00
_cell.angle_gamma   90.00
#
_symmetry.space_group_name_H-M   'P 1'
#
loop_
_entity.id
_entity.type
_entity.pdbx_description
1 polymer ?
#
loop_
_entity_poly.entity_id
_entity_poly.type
_entity_poly.pdbx_seq_one_letter_code
_entity_poly.pdbx_strand_id
1 'polypeptide(L)'
;MSTRQTKRTVTQVTSYSSSSGGEGSSTSFSSPGRRSRPPSPSRISRLQEQEELQGLNDRLAAYIDKVRSLEAENNRLSLQVRSTEEVVRREVTSVKTLYESELAELRKLLDDTAKEKARLQIEANKYKADYDDLLGKFNKRDREASGLERRVHVLERQLADLQGRELEKENQNLKNELAKLENQLATARKQLEDETLLRVDLENRVKTLKEDLHFKSQVYEQELEESRVRTTTQLEEVDGRIEQEYEARLQDALREIRAQHDYDLQSVKVELESMYESKIEDLRSQVARSNSSSSAAWDELVTARQTIDELQTELNKIKSEYAGYEQRIKDLEKQLARERDEFRGRLAQRDAEISGLRTQVDDLEVELANLLEIKIKLDREIEAYRKLLESEETRLNISASMERSMTTSSSGAKKRKRVDIGQAVEEYTQRNTSSGYSRSASSTCGIDITEVDTDGKFIKLTNTTEKDIPLHHWQVKHVSGDNETLHKFVKNVVKAGQSVTLWSADSDTVHNPPTDLVMKGKRWFVSGDMVTTLINQDDEEVATCTMTKNLRSVSQFSQRRSGPRDYSSAGEFQDKDKCFIM
;
A
#
# COMPACT_ATOMS: atom_id res chain seq x y z
N MET A 1 73.82 32.42 -114.46
CA MET A 1 74.42 33.75 -114.76
C MET A 1 74.60 33.89 -116.27
N SER A 2 74.92 35.11 -116.70
CA SER A 2 75.49 35.58 -117.98
C SER A 2 76.41 34.56 -118.72
N THR A 3 76.61 34.55 -120.05
CA THR A 3 76.18 35.50 -121.12
C THR A 3 76.38 34.92 -122.56
N ARG A 4 75.77 35.59 -123.56
CA ARG A 4 76.33 36.08 -124.87
C ARG A 4 77.72 35.59 -125.37
N GLN A 5 78.06 35.62 -126.68
CA GLN A 5 77.36 35.68 -127.98
C GLN A 5 78.43 35.73 -129.12
N THR A 6 78.17 35.13 -130.30
CA THR A 6 78.84 35.44 -131.62
C THR A 6 80.36 35.13 -131.71
N LYS A 7 81.08 35.20 -132.86
CA LYS A 7 80.81 35.81 -134.19
C LYS A 7 81.57 35.11 -135.34
N ARG A 8 81.21 35.40 -136.60
CA ARG A 8 81.84 34.90 -137.85
C ARG A 8 83.18 35.55 -138.21
N THR A 9 84.04 34.73 -138.82
CA THR A 9 85.16 34.97 -139.79
C THR A 9 85.28 33.65 -140.62
N VAL A 10 85.97 33.43 -141.76
CA VAL A 10 86.90 34.13 -142.70
C VAL A 10 86.44 33.65 -144.11
N THR A 11 86.14 34.44 -145.14
CA THR A 11 87.01 35.14 -146.14
C THR A 11 88.04 34.22 -146.85
N GLN A 12 88.35 34.25 -148.16
CA GLN A 12 87.66 34.60 -149.44
C GLN A 12 88.68 34.35 -150.61
N VAL A 13 88.24 34.30 -151.89
CA VAL A 13 89.02 34.53 -153.15
C VAL A 13 90.26 33.63 -153.43
N THR A 14 90.89 33.57 -154.63
CA THR A 14 90.67 34.19 -155.99
C THR A 14 91.03 33.11 -157.04
N SER A 15 90.38 33.00 -158.22
CA SER A 15 90.83 33.47 -159.57
C SER A 15 92.24 33.01 -160.04
N TYR A 16 92.63 33.04 -161.33
CA TYR A 16 92.16 33.71 -162.55
C TYR A 16 92.58 32.86 -163.79
N SER A 17 91.68 32.57 -164.74
CA SER A 17 91.45 33.25 -166.03
C SER A 17 92.50 33.05 -167.15
N SER A 18 91.99 32.88 -168.38
CA SER A 18 92.56 33.30 -169.69
C SER A 18 93.90 32.72 -170.19
N SER A 19 94.09 32.44 -171.50
CA SER A 19 93.15 32.41 -172.65
C SER A 19 93.81 31.81 -173.91
N SER A 20 92.98 31.53 -174.93
CA SER A 20 93.26 31.73 -176.37
C SER A 20 94.41 30.97 -177.08
N GLY A 21 94.00 29.99 -177.90
CA GLY A 21 94.41 29.95 -179.32
C GLY A 21 95.54 28.98 -179.69
N GLY A 22 95.30 28.11 -180.69
CA GLY A 22 96.31 27.14 -181.11
C GLY A 22 95.92 26.11 -182.19
N GLU A 23 94.96 26.39 -183.06
CA GLU A 23 94.86 25.68 -184.35
C GLU A 23 95.50 26.54 -185.44
N GLY A 24 96.20 25.93 -186.39
CA GLY A 24 96.96 26.66 -187.41
C GLY A 24 96.86 26.03 -188.80
N SER A 25 97.20 26.81 -189.82
CA SER A 25 97.49 26.29 -191.16
C SER A 25 98.47 27.17 -191.93
N SER A 26 99.48 26.52 -192.51
CA SER A 26 100.17 26.86 -193.77
C SER A 26 100.55 28.32 -194.07
N THR A 27 101.85 28.61 -194.04
CA THR A 27 102.45 29.82 -194.60
C THR A 27 102.54 29.79 -196.14
N SER A 28 102.21 30.94 -196.75
CA SER A 28 102.60 31.46 -198.08
C SER A 28 103.61 30.69 -198.96
N PHE A 29 103.28 30.59 -200.26
CA PHE A 29 104.23 30.49 -201.37
C PHE A 29 104.04 31.69 -202.32
N SER A 30 105.03 32.06 -203.14
CA SER A 30 104.93 33.22 -204.05
C SER A 30 105.64 33.04 -205.40
N SER A 31 105.01 33.61 -206.44
CA SER A 31 105.56 33.97 -207.77
C SER A 31 105.84 32.85 -208.81
N PRO A 32 105.35 32.99 -210.07
CA PRO A 32 105.60 32.04 -211.16
C PRO A 32 106.48 32.57 -212.32
N GLY A 33 107.12 31.65 -213.04
CA GLY A 33 107.81 31.88 -214.33
C GLY A 33 108.83 30.76 -214.65
N ARG A 34 109.11 30.38 -215.90
CA ARG A 34 108.67 30.84 -217.24
C ARG A 34 108.85 29.69 -218.27
N ARG A 35 108.47 29.88 -219.55
CA ARG A 35 108.47 28.84 -220.62
C ARG A 35 109.88 28.49 -221.19
N SER A 36 109.95 27.37 -221.93
CA SER A 36 111.15 26.65 -222.40
C SER A 36 111.48 26.76 -223.91
N ARG A 37 112.68 26.28 -224.32
CA ARG A 37 113.13 25.63 -225.59
C ARG A 37 114.68 25.83 -225.79
N PRO A 38 115.39 25.13 -226.71
CA PRO A 38 115.64 23.68 -226.79
C PRO A 38 117.18 23.33 -226.84
N PRO A 39 117.62 22.05 -226.91
CA PRO A 39 119.00 21.66 -226.55
C PRO A 39 119.95 21.23 -227.70
N SER A 40 121.25 21.11 -227.38
CA SER A 40 122.29 20.29 -228.05
C SER A 40 123.39 19.93 -227.00
N PRO A 41 124.33 18.97 -227.22
CA PRO A 41 124.44 17.86 -226.25
C PRO A 41 125.82 17.58 -225.62
N SER A 42 125.97 17.78 -224.30
CA SER A 42 127.11 17.24 -223.50
C SER A 42 127.00 17.30 -221.96
N ARG A 43 125.83 17.62 -221.36
CA ARG A 43 125.77 18.21 -219.99
C ARG A 43 125.05 17.42 -218.89
N ILE A 44 124.85 16.11 -219.05
CA ILE A 44 123.87 15.33 -218.26
C ILE A 44 124.37 14.89 -216.86
N SER A 45 125.69 14.76 -216.64
CA SER A 45 126.24 14.03 -215.48
C SER A 45 126.21 14.73 -214.10
N ARG A 46 125.64 15.94 -213.95
CA ARG A 46 125.85 16.79 -212.75
C ARG A 46 124.59 17.26 -211.99
N LEU A 47 123.41 16.82 -212.41
CA LEU A 47 122.14 17.19 -211.74
C LEU A 47 121.67 16.13 -210.73
N GLN A 48 121.93 14.85 -211.01
CA GLN A 48 121.43 13.71 -210.26
C GLN A 48 121.97 13.64 -208.82
N GLU A 49 123.23 14.06 -208.63
CA GLU A 49 123.94 14.08 -207.34
C GLU A 49 123.39 15.12 -206.34
N GLN A 50 122.71 16.16 -206.82
CA GLN A 50 122.15 17.22 -205.97
C GLN A 50 120.78 16.85 -205.36
N GLU A 51 120.01 16.01 -206.05
CA GLU A 51 118.65 15.64 -205.65
C GLU A 51 118.65 14.62 -204.49
N GLU A 52 119.62 13.70 -204.47
CA GLU A 52 119.79 12.71 -203.39
C GLU A 52 120.15 13.35 -202.04
N LEU A 53 121.00 14.39 -202.03
CA LEU A 53 121.41 15.09 -200.81
C LEU A 53 120.24 15.83 -200.13
N GLN A 54 119.27 16.33 -200.90
CA GLN A 54 118.09 17.00 -200.33
C GLN A 54 117.18 16.00 -199.61
N GLY A 55 116.87 14.86 -200.23
CA GLY A 55 116.03 13.80 -199.62
C GLY A 55 116.65 13.13 -198.38
N LEU A 56 117.97 13.28 -198.17
CA LEU A 56 118.67 12.82 -196.97
C LEU A 56 118.51 13.81 -195.81
N ASN A 57 118.57 15.12 -196.07
CA ASN A 57 118.34 16.17 -195.07
C ASN A 57 116.90 16.18 -194.54
N ASP A 58 115.90 16.03 -195.42
CA ASP A 58 114.48 16.03 -195.01
C ASP A 58 114.15 14.86 -194.07
N ARG A 59 114.80 13.69 -194.26
CA ARG A 59 114.72 12.55 -193.33
C ARG A 59 115.37 12.82 -191.98
N LEU A 60 116.50 13.54 -191.96
CA LEU A 60 117.18 13.93 -190.72
C LEU A 60 116.33 14.91 -189.90
N ALA A 61 115.70 15.90 -190.55
CA ALA A 61 114.77 16.82 -189.90
C ALA A 61 113.60 16.08 -189.23
N ALA A 62 112.92 15.19 -189.98
CA ALA A 62 111.82 14.38 -189.45
C ALA A 62 112.25 13.49 -188.27
N TYR A 63 113.49 12.98 -188.27
CA TYR A 63 114.02 12.19 -187.15
C TYR A 63 114.32 13.06 -185.92
N ILE A 64 114.90 14.25 -186.09
CA ILE A 64 115.17 15.20 -185.00
C ILE A 64 113.88 15.65 -184.32
N ASP A 65 112.84 15.99 -185.09
CA ASP A 65 111.55 16.37 -184.53
C ASP A 65 110.86 15.18 -183.85
N LYS A 66 111.06 13.95 -184.35
CA LYS A 66 110.56 12.76 -183.65
C LYS A 66 111.30 12.47 -182.34
N VAL A 67 112.61 12.71 -182.27
CA VAL A 67 113.39 12.63 -181.02
C VAL A 67 112.90 13.69 -180.03
N ARG A 68 112.72 14.94 -180.44
CA ARG A 68 112.17 16.02 -179.60
C ARG A 68 110.76 15.69 -179.09
N SER A 69 109.90 15.10 -179.94
CA SER A 69 108.59 14.56 -179.54
C SER A 69 108.72 13.53 -178.41
N LEU A 70 109.66 12.60 -178.52
CA LEU A 70 109.88 11.54 -177.53
C LEU A 70 110.54 12.07 -176.25
N GLU A 71 111.44 13.06 -176.33
CA GLU A 71 112.04 13.72 -175.17
C GLU A 71 111.01 14.54 -174.38
N ALA A 72 110.13 15.27 -175.06
CA ALA A 72 109.03 16.00 -174.44
C ALA A 72 108.03 15.03 -173.77
N GLU A 73 107.70 13.91 -174.43
CA GLU A 73 106.83 12.88 -173.89
C GLU A 73 107.47 12.15 -172.69
N ASN A 74 108.75 11.79 -172.76
CA ASN A 74 109.44 11.13 -171.66
C ASN A 74 109.60 12.04 -170.43
N ASN A 75 109.82 13.35 -170.63
CA ASN A 75 109.77 14.34 -169.55
C ASN A 75 108.34 14.46 -168.96
N ARG A 76 107.29 14.51 -169.80
CA ARG A 76 105.88 14.51 -169.36
C ARG A 76 105.55 13.27 -168.51
N LEU A 77 105.94 12.09 -168.97
CA LEU A 77 105.75 10.83 -168.24
C LEU A 77 106.55 10.79 -166.94
N SER A 78 107.80 11.26 -166.95
CA SER A 78 108.64 11.35 -165.74
C SER A 78 108.05 12.28 -164.67
N LEU A 79 107.46 13.40 -165.08
CA LEU A 79 106.73 14.30 -164.16
C LEU A 79 105.43 13.66 -163.67
N GLN A 80 104.70 12.95 -164.53
CA GLN A 80 103.48 12.24 -164.14
C GLN A 80 103.76 11.11 -163.12
N VAL A 81 104.84 10.33 -163.32
CA VAL A 81 105.29 9.31 -162.36
C VAL A 81 105.68 9.93 -161.02
N ARG A 82 106.48 11.02 -161.02
CA ARG A 82 106.83 11.72 -159.77
C ARG A 82 105.58 12.23 -159.05
N SER A 83 104.62 12.81 -159.78
CA SER A 83 103.35 13.30 -159.23
C SER A 83 102.51 12.18 -158.61
N THR A 84 102.38 11.02 -159.28
CA THR A 84 101.62 9.89 -158.73
C THR A 84 102.33 9.22 -157.55
N GLU A 85 103.66 9.09 -157.57
CA GLU A 85 104.43 8.68 -156.39
C GLU A 85 104.23 9.65 -155.21
N GLU A 86 104.20 10.96 -155.48
CA GLU A 86 104.00 12.00 -154.47
C GLU A 86 102.58 12.02 -153.89
N VAL A 87 101.56 11.67 -154.68
CA VAL A 87 100.19 11.47 -154.20
C VAL A 87 100.11 10.20 -153.35
N VAL A 88 100.58 9.06 -153.86
CA VAL A 88 100.56 7.78 -153.14
C VAL A 88 101.35 7.86 -151.82
N ARG A 89 102.51 8.53 -151.80
CA ARG A 89 103.24 8.80 -150.55
C ARG A 89 102.41 9.61 -149.56
N ARG A 90 101.73 10.67 -149.99
CA ARG A 90 100.86 11.49 -149.12
C ARG A 90 99.65 10.69 -148.61
N GLU A 91 98.98 9.92 -149.46
CA GLU A 91 97.87 9.04 -149.09
C GLU A 91 98.30 7.97 -148.07
N VAL A 92 99.41 7.27 -148.32
CA VAL A 92 99.98 6.30 -147.37
C VAL A 92 100.35 6.96 -146.04
N THR A 93 100.94 8.16 -146.03
CA THR A 93 101.17 8.88 -144.77
C THR A 93 99.89 9.30 -144.08
N SER A 94 98.85 9.71 -144.81
CA SER A 94 97.55 10.12 -144.25
C SER A 94 96.83 8.93 -143.60
N VAL A 95 96.70 7.81 -144.32
CA VAL A 95 96.13 6.56 -143.79
C VAL A 95 96.93 6.05 -142.60
N LYS A 96 98.27 6.14 -142.65
CA LYS A 96 99.13 5.82 -141.49
C LYS A 96 98.80 6.71 -140.30
N THR A 97 98.72 8.05 -140.46
CA THR A 97 98.42 8.96 -139.35
C THR A 97 97.01 8.75 -138.77
N LEU A 98 96.03 8.36 -139.60
CA LEU A 98 94.70 8.00 -139.13
C LEU A 98 94.76 6.74 -138.24
N TYR A 99 95.33 5.64 -138.71
CA TYR A 99 95.48 4.43 -137.90
C TYR A 99 96.36 4.63 -136.65
N GLU A 100 97.41 5.46 -136.72
CA GLU A 100 98.20 5.81 -135.53
C GLU A 100 97.38 6.62 -134.51
N SER A 101 96.46 7.48 -134.96
CA SER A 101 95.53 8.20 -134.08
C SER A 101 94.45 7.31 -133.47
N GLU A 102 93.81 6.43 -134.26
CA GLU A 102 92.82 5.46 -133.79
C GLU A 102 93.45 4.50 -132.75
N LEU A 103 94.66 4.00 -133.02
CA LEU A 103 95.40 3.17 -132.06
C LEU A 103 95.79 3.93 -130.80
N ALA A 104 96.01 5.25 -130.85
CA ALA A 104 96.27 6.06 -129.67
C ALA A 104 94.99 6.27 -128.84
N GLU A 105 93.85 6.54 -129.48
CA GLU A 105 92.55 6.68 -128.81
C GLU A 105 92.08 5.36 -128.19
N LEU A 106 92.20 4.24 -128.90
CA LEU A 106 91.85 2.91 -128.38
C LEU A 106 92.74 2.50 -127.19
N ARG A 107 94.05 2.82 -127.22
CA ARG A 107 94.94 2.62 -126.06
C ARG A 107 94.54 3.49 -124.88
N LYS A 108 94.24 4.76 -125.11
CA LYS A 108 93.77 5.67 -124.06
C LYS A 108 92.47 5.17 -123.42
N LEU A 109 91.50 4.70 -124.22
CA LEU A 109 90.24 4.14 -123.73
C LEU A 109 90.48 2.85 -122.92
N LEU A 110 91.42 2.00 -123.34
CA LEU A 110 91.84 0.82 -122.57
C LEU A 110 92.47 1.21 -121.23
N ASP A 111 93.36 2.21 -121.20
CA ASP A 111 93.97 2.72 -119.97
C ASP A 111 92.95 3.36 -119.03
N ASP A 112 92.02 4.17 -119.56
CA ASP A 112 91.00 4.86 -118.76
C ASP A 112 89.96 3.86 -118.20
N THR A 113 89.50 2.89 -119.00
CA THR A 113 88.64 1.80 -118.50
C THR A 113 89.36 0.86 -117.52
N ALA A 114 90.68 0.64 -117.68
CA ALA A 114 91.48 -0.07 -116.69
C ALA A 114 91.59 0.68 -115.36
N LYS A 115 91.76 2.02 -115.39
CA LYS A 115 91.72 2.89 -114.19
C LYS A 115 90.36 2.83 -113.50
N GLU A 116 89.27 2.94 -114.25
CA GLU A 116 87.91 2.84 -113.69
C GLU A 116 87.65 1.45 -113.08
N LYS A 117 88.03 0.37 -113.76
CA LYS A 117 87.94 -0.99 -113.22
C LYS A 117 88.76 -1.17 -111.94
N ALA A 118 90.00 -0.65 -111.90
CA ALA A 118 90.83 -0.70 -110.71
C ALA A 118 90.23 0.11 -109.55
N ARG A 119 89.69 1.31 -109.84
CA ARG A 119 88.99 2.15 -108.87
C ARG A 119 87.75 1.45 -108.30
N LEU A 120 86.87 0.94 -109.16
CA LEU A 120 85.66 0.20 -108.74
C LEU A 120 86.00 -1.06 -107.96
N GLN A 121 87.11 -1.74 -108.28
CA GLN A 121 87.60 -2.87 -107.49
C GLN A 121 88.08 -2.45 -106.10
N ILE A 122 88.75 -1.30 -105.96
CA ILE A 122 89.15 -0.74 -104.65
C ILE A 122 87.92 -0.32 -103.85
N GLU A 123 86.96 0.38 -104.46
CA GLU A 123 85.71 0.79 -103.81
C GLU A 123 84.89 -0.43 -103.37
N ALA A 124 84.75 -1.46 -104.22
CA ALA A 124 84.08 -2.71 -103.85
C ALA A 124 84.81 -3.48 -102.74
N ASN A 125 86.15 -3.50 -102.73
CA ASN A 125 86.92 -4.12 -101.66
C ASN A 125 86.79 -3.33 -100.34
N LYS A 126 86.74 -1.99 -100.40
CA LYS A 126 86.47 -1.13 -99.23
C LYS A 126 85.08 -1.42 -98.66
N TYR A 127 84.02 -1.42 -99.49
CA TYR A 127 82.66 -1.67 -99.01
C TYR A 127 82.47 -3.09 -98.46
N LYS A 128 83.21 -4.09 -98.95
CA LYS A 128 83.28 -5.43 -98.33
C LYS A 128 83.92 -5.38 -96.95
N ALA A 129 85.09 -4.75 -96.83
CA ALA A 129 85.76 -4.58 -95.54
C ALA A 129 84.87 -3.81 -94.53
N ASP A 130 84.27 -2.69 -94.94
CA ASP A 130 83.33 -1.90 -94.13
C ASP A 130 82.11 -2.75 -93.69
N TYR A 131 81.61 -3.64 -94.57
CA TYR A 131 80.51 -4.57 -94.28
C TYR A 131 80.92 -5.67 -93.28
N ASP A 132 82.06 -6.34 -93.51
CA ASP A 132 82.57 -7.40 -92.63
C ASP A 132 82.87 -6.84 -91.22
N ASP A 133 83.41 -5.62 -91.15
CA ASP A 133 83.70 -4.91 -89.90
C ASP A 133 82.41 -4.49 -89.17
N LEU A 134 81.36 -4.09 -89.91
CA LEU A 134 80.03 -3.79 -89.36
C LEU A 134 79.29 -5.06 -88.90
N LEU A 135 79.38 -6.16 -89.66
CA LEU A 135 78.84 -7.47 -89.32
C LEU A 135 79.55 -8.05 -88.08
N GLY A 136 80.87 -7.88 -87.96
CA GLY A 136 81.63 -8.22 -86.76
C GLY A 136 81.16 -7.43 -85.53
N LYS A 137 80.91 -6.11 -85.68
CA LYS A 137 80.36 -5.26 -84.62
C LYS A 137 78.93 -5.65 -84.24
N PHE A 138 78.07 -5.95 -85.22
CA PHE A 138 76.71 -6.44 -85.01
C PHE A 138 76.71 -7.76 -84.24
N ASN A 139 77.45 -8.76 -84.72
CA ASN A 139 77.57 -10.07 -84.05
C ASN A 139 78.16 -9.97 -82.64
N LYS A 140 78.96 -8.94 -82.34
CA LYS A 140 79.42 -8.65 -80.98
C LYS A 140 78.31 -8.04 -80.11
N ARG A 141 77.56 -7.06 -80.62
CA ARG A 141 76.41 -6.45 -79.92
C ARG A 141 75.30 -7.48 -79.64
N ASP A 142 75.00 -8.35 -80.60
CA ASP A 142 74.01 -9.42 -80.49
C ASP A 142 74.37 -10.43 -79.38
N ARG A 143 75.64 -10.85 -79.31
CA ARG A 143 76.14 -11.71 -78.22
C ARG A 143 76.13 -11.02 -76.86
N GLU A 144 76.41 -9.72 -76.81
CA GLU A 144 76.33 -8.92 -75.59
C GLU A 144 74.88 -8.77 -75.11
N ALA A 145 73.93 -8.47 -76.01
CA ALA A 145 72.49 -8.42 -75.72
C ALA A 145 71.97 -9.78 -75.23
N SER A 146 72.23 -10.85 -75.99
CA SER A 146 71.94 -12.25 -75.60
C SER A 146 72.60 -12.65 -74.26
N GLY A 147 73.66 -11.98 -73.83
CA GLY A 147 74.29 -12.17 -72.52
C GLY A 147 73.57 -11.43 -71.40
N LEU A 148 73.14 -10.19 -71.66
CA LEU A 148 72.37 -9.36 -70.73
C LEU A 148 70.96 -9.90 -70.51
N GLU A 149 70.26 -10.35 -71.55
CA GLU A 149 68.93 -10.97 -71.47
C GLU A 149 68.94 -12.20 -70.56
N ARG A 150 69.92 -13.10 -70.73
CA ARG A 150 70.11 -14.26 -69.85
C ARG A 150 70.43 -13.85 -68.40
N ARG A 151 71.16 -12.75 -68.19
CA ARG A 151 71.41 -12.21 -66.84
C ARG A 151 70.14 -11.62 -66.21
N VAL A 152 69.33 -10.89 -66.98
CA VAL A 152 68.04 -10.35 -66.54
C VAL A 152 67.13 -11.51 -66.12
N HIS A 153 66.96 -12.53 -66.97
CA HIS A 153 66.09 -13.66 -66.67
C HIS A 153 66.52 -14.46 -65.41
N VAL A 154 67.83 -14.60 -65.18
CA VAL A 154 68.36 -15.19 -63.93
C VAL A 154 68.05 -14.32 -62.70
N LEU A 155 68.16 -12.99 -62.82
CA LEU A 155 67.84 -12.06 -61.72
C LEU A 155 66.34 -11.99 -61.44
N GLU A 156 65.49 -11.96 -62.47
CA GLU A 156 64.03 -12.04 -62.35
C GLU A 156 63.62 -13.31 -61.60
N ARG A 157 64.18 -14.47 -61.99
CA ARG A 157 63.96 -15.74 -61.29
C ARG A 157 64.45 -15.69 -59.85
N GLN A 158 65.64 -15.14 -59.57
CA GLN A 158 66.16 -15.02 -58.21
C GLN A 158 65.29 -14.12 -57.33
N LEU A 159 64.74 -13.03 -57.89
CA LEU A 159 63.78 -12.17 -57.19
C LEU A 159 62.47 -12.91 -56.89
N ALA A 160 61.92 -13.64 -57.86
CA ALA A 160 60.71 -14.44 -57.67
C ALA A 160 60.93 -15.58 -56.65
N ASP A 161 62.05 -16.30 -56.72
CA ASP A 161 62.43 -17.36 -55.76
C ASP A 161 62.63 -16.80 -54.34
N LEU A 162 63.11 -15.55 -54.19
CA LEU A 162 63.25 -14.87 -52.90
C LEU A 162 61.92 -14.37 -52.35
N GLN A 163 61.11 -13.69 -53.18
CA GLN A 163 59.77 -13.21 -52.80
C GLN A 163 58.84 -14.36 -52.42
N GLY A 164 58.87 -15.47 -53.17
CA GLY A 164 58.15 -16.69 -52.82
C GLY A 164 58.54 -17.22 -51.45
N ARG A 165 59.85 -17.34 -51.15
CA ARG A 165 60.35 -17.79 -49.84
C ARG A 165 60.06 -16.83 -48.69
N GLU A 166 59.87 -15.54 -48.95
CA GLU A 166 59.49 -14.55 -47.96
C GLU A 166 58.00 -14.71 -47.62
N LEU A 167 57.14 -14.73 -48.64
CA LEU A 167 55.70 -15.00 -48.51
C LEU A 167 55.41 -16.37 -47.89
N GLU A 168 56.19 -17.41 -48.19
CA GLU A 168 56.10 -18.73 -47.57
C GLU A 168 56.37 -18.68 -46.06
N LYS A 169 57.42 -17.94 -45.63
CA LYS A 169 57.73 -17.75 -44.21
C LYS A 169 56.65 -16.94 -43.50
N GLU A 170 56.16 -15.86 -44.10
CA GLU A 170 55.07 -15.06 -43.55
C GLU A 170 53.80 -15.90 -43.41
N ASN A 171 53.43 -16.67 -44.43
CA ASN A 171 52.30 -17.61 -44.36
C ASN A 171 52.50 -18.66 -43.28
N GLN A 172 53.71 -19.20 -43.09
CA GLN A 172 53.96 -20.18 -42.04
C GLN A 172 53.93 -19.55 -40.65
N ASN A 173 54.45 -18.33 -40.48
CA ASN A 173 54.38 -17.58 -39.22
C ASN A 173 52.92 -17.28 -38.86
N LEU A 174 52.13 -16.75 -39.81
CA LEU A 174 50.70 -16.47 -39.62
C LEU A 174 49.91 -17.74 -39.30
N LYS A 175 50.19 -18.87 -39.96
CA LYS A 175 49.59 -20.18 -39.60
C LYS A 175 49.98 -20.62 -38.19
N ASN A 176 51.24 -20.46 -37.79
CA ASN A 176 51.72 -20.79 -36.45
C ASN A 176 51.08 -19.86 -35.38
N GLU A 177 50.79 -18.61 -35.71
CA GLU A 177 50.13 -17.64 -34.82
C GLU A 177 48.63 -17.89 -34.72
N LEU A 178 47.93 -18.15 -35.82
CA LEU A 178 46.54 -18.59 -35.82
C LEU A 178 46.39 -19.87 -34.99
N ALA A 179 47.22 -20.89 -35.20
CA ALA A 179 47.19 -22.12 -34.40
C ALA A 179 47.46 -21.87 -32.91
N LYS A 180 48.31 -20.91 -32.53
CA LYS A 180 48.50 -20.52 -31.11
C LYS A 180 47.25 -19.85 -30.54
N LEU A 181 46.64 -18.92 -31.29
CA LEU A 181 45.44 -18.19 -30.88
C LEU A 181 44.23 -19.12 -30.78
N GLU A 182 44.06 -20.07 -31.71
CA GLU A 182 43.04 -21.11 -31.68
C GLU A 182 43.19 -22.02 -30.45
N ASN A 183 44.41 -22.46 -30.14
CA ASN A 183 44.69 -23.25 -28.93
C ASN A 183 44.43 -22.44 -27.65
N GLN A 184 44.86 -21.18 -27.58
CA GLN A 184 44.58 -20.29 -26.43
C GLN A 184 43.07 -20.09 -26.24
N LEU A 185 42.33 -19.84 -27.32
CA LEU A 185 40.88 -19.67 -27.32
C LEU A 185 40.18 -20.97 -26.89
N ALA A 186 40.64 -22.13 -27.34
CA ALA A 186 40.14 -23.43 -26.88
C ALA A 186 40.40 -23.65 -25.38
N THR A 187 41.60 -23.32 -24.86
CA THR A 187 41.88 -23.42 -23.42
C THR A 187 41.03 -22.44 -22.59
N ALA A 188 40.82 -21.22 -23.07
CA ALA A 188 39.99 -20.22 -22.39
C ALA A 188 38.50 -20.60 -22.39
N ARG A 189 37.99 -21.21 -23.48
CA ARG A 189 36.65 -21.82 -23.50
C ARG A 189 36.51 -22.94 -22.47
N LYS A 190 37.44 -23.89 -22.46
CA LYS A 190 37.42 -24.98 -21.48
C LYS A 190 37.50 -24.46 -20.04
N GLN A 191 38.34 -23.46 -19.77
CA GLN A 191 38.40 -22.82 -18.44
C GLN A 191 37.08 -22.16 -18.05
N LEU A 192 36.40 -21.48 -18.98
CA LEU A 192 35.07 -20.90 -18.74
C LEU A 192 34.01 -21.99 -18.50
N GLU A 193 34.07 -23.11 -19.23
CA GLU A 193 33.20 -24.27 -19.04
C GLU A 193 33.43 -24.92 -17.65
N ASP A 194 34.69 -25.19 -17.30
CA ASP A 194 35.08 -25.75 -15.99
C ASP A 194 34.65 -24.84 -14.82
N GLU A 195 34.88 -23.53 -14.93
CA GLU A 195 34.48 -22.53 -13.92
C GLU A 195 32.95 -22.34 -13.83
N THR A 196 32.21 -22.43 -14.95
CA THR A 196 30.73 -22.34 -14.90
C THR A 196 30.10 -23.57 -14.26
N LEU A 197 30.67 -24.76 -14.46
CA LEU A 197 30.28 -25.97 -13.72
C LEU A 197 30.57 -25.81 -12.21
N LEU A 198 31.79 -25.40 -11.85
CA LEU A 198 32.17 -25.16 -10.45
C LEU A 198 31.27 -24.12 -9.77
N ARG A 199 30.90 -23.05 -10.48
CA ARG A 199 29.98 -22.02 -9.97
C ARG A 199 28.60 -22.60 -9.67
N VAL A 200 28.06 -23.44 -10.54
CA VAL A 200 26.76 -24.11 -10.36
C VAL A 200 26.81 -25.12 -9.21
N ASP A 201 27.89 -25.89 -9.06
CA ASP A 201 28.07 -26.81 -7.94
C ASP A 201 28.16 -26.08 -6.59
N LEU A 202 28.84 -24.92 -6.55
CA LEU A 202 28.89 -24.06 -5.37
C LEU A 202 27.54 -23.39 -5.08
N GLU A 203 26.81 -22.92 -6.09
CA GLU A 203 25.43 -22.41 -5.94
C GLU A 203 24.49 -23.48 -5.37
N ASN A 204 24.56 -24.70 -5.90
CA ASN A 204 23.82 -25.87 -5.38
C ASN A 204 24.20 -26.18 -3.93
N ARG A 205 25.50 -26.18 -3.59
CA ARG A 205 25.96 -26.46 -2.22
C ARG A 205 25.52 -25.38 -1.24
N VAL A 206 25.54 -24.12 -1.64
CA VAL A 206 25.00 -22.99 -0.84
C VAL A 206 23.49 -23.11 -0.67
N LYS A 207 22.74 -23.57 -1.68
CA LYS A 207 21.31 -23.84 -1.55
C LYS A 207 21.03 -24.95 -0.53
N THR A 208 21.69 -26.10 -0.62
CA THR A 208 21.54 -27.18 0.37
C THR A 208 21.88 -26.71 1.78
N LEU A 209 22.96 -25.94 1.96
CA LEU A 209 23.35 -25.41 3.28
C LEU A 209 22.34 -24.38 3.84
N LYS A 210 21.60 -23.66 2.99
CA LYS A 210 20.48 -22.80 3.42
C LYS A 210 19.27 -23.62 3.84
N GLU A 211 18.97 -24.70 3.11
CA GLU A 211 17.88 -25.64 3.43
C GLU A 211 18.18 -26.39 4.74
N ASP A 212 19.41 -26.89 4.92
CA ASP A 212 19.93 -27.48 6.18
C ASP A 212 19.83 -26.50 7.36
N LEU A 213 20.17 -25.21 7.14
CA LEU A 213 20.11 -24.17 8.16
C LEU A 213 18.66 -23.86 8.54
N HIS A 214 17.77 -23.67 7.56
CA HIS A 214 16.36 -23.38 7.78
C HIS A 214 15.67 -24.51 8.54
N PHE A 215 15.92 -25.77 8.14
CA PHE A 215 15.43 -26.93 8.86
C PHE A 215 15.90 -26.96 10.32
N LYS A 216 17.20 -26.70 10.58
CA LYS A 216 17.72 -26.63 11.96
C LYS A 216 17.13 -25.48 12.77
N SER A 217 16.95 -24.31 12.17
CA SER A 217 16.28 -23.19 12.83
C SER A 217 14.83 -23.54 13.20
N GLN A 218 14.09 -24.19 12.29
CA GLN A 218 12.73 -24.64 12.55
C GLN A 218 12.67 -25.71 13.65
N VAL A 219 13.60 -26.67 13.68
CA VAL A 219 13.70 -27.67 14.75
C VAL A 219 14.02 -27.02 16.10
N TYR A 220 14.98 -26.10 16.17
CA TYR A 220 15.28 -25.40 17.43
C TYR A 220 14.13 -24.48 17.88
N GLU A 221 13.37 -23.89 16.97
CA GLU A 221 12.17 -23.11 17.28
C GLU A 221 11.05 -24.01 17.83
N GLN A 222 10.87 -25.21 17.26
CA GLN A 222 9.96 -26.24 17.77
C GLN A 222 10.40 -26.78 19.15
N GLU A 223 11.67 -27.11 19.35
CA GLU A 223 12.21 -27.54 20.65
C GLU A 223 12.04 -26.46 21.73
N LEU A 224 12.25 -25.19 21.37
CA LEU A 224 12.05 -24.05 22.26
C LEU A 224 10.57 -23.85 22.60
N GLU A 225 9.66 -23.97 21.64
CA GLU A 225 8.23 -23.82 21.87
C GLU A 225 7.63 -25.00 22.64
N GLU A 226 8.07 -26.23 22.38
CA GLU A 226 7.76 -27.37 23.24
C GLU A 226 8.29 -27.17 24.66
N SER A 227 9.49 -26.63 24.83
CA SER A 227 10.05 -26.32 26.15
C SER A 227 9.24 -25.23 26.85
N ARG A 228 8.77 -24.21 26.14
CA ARG A 228 7.87 -23.17 26.66
C ARG A 228 6.55 -23.78 27.11
N VAL A 229 5.87 -24.55 26.25
CA VAL A 229 4.60 -25.21 26.56
C VAL A 229 4.74 -26.16 27.76
N ARG A 230 5.87 -26.90 27.88
CA ARG A 230 6.17 -27.71 29.08
C ARG A 230 6.30 -26.85 30.33
N THR A 231 6.90 -25.67 30.26
CA THR A 231 6.98 -24.76 31.41
C THR A 231 5.69 -24.01 31.71
N THR A 232 4.88 -23.62 30.72
CA THR A 232 3.58 -22.95 30.98
C THR A 232 2.58 -23.93 31.56
N THR A 233 2.48 -25.15 31.03
CA THR A 233 1.63 -26.20 31.62
C THR A 233 2.05 -26.57 33.04
N GLN A 234 3.36 -26.61 33.35
CA GLN A 234 3.84 -26.80 34.73
C GLN A 234 3.50 -25.61 35.66
N LEU A 235 3.48 -24.38 35.15
CA LEU A 235 3.04 -23.21 35.91
C LEU A 235 1.51 -23.24 36.11
N GLU A 236 0.73 -23.52 35.08
CA GLU A 236 -0.73 -23.69 35.13
C GLU A 236 -1.16 -24.83 36.08
N GLU A 237 -0.41 -25.93 36.13
CA GLU A 237 -0.61 -27.02 37.11
C GLU A 237 -0.30 -26.58 38.55
N VAL A 238 0.71 -25.73 38.76
CA VAL A 238 1.07 -25.21 40.09
C VAL A 238 0.06 -24.15 40.53
N ASP A 239 -0.26 -23.18 39.67
CA ASP A 239 -1.21 -22.10 39.93
C ASP A 239 -2.62 -22.68 40.13
N GLY A 240 -3.08 -23.61 39.29
CA GLY A 240 -4.37 -24.29 39.46
C GLY A 240 -4.47 -25.13 40.74
N ARG A 241 -3.35 -25.67 41.24
CA ARG A 241 -3.29 -26.32 42.57
C ARG A 241 -3.33 -25.30 43.71
N ILE A 242 -2.66 -24.16 43.55
CA ILE A 242 -2.69 -23.05 44.50
C ILE A 242 -4.10 -22.44 44.58
N GLU A 243 -4.80 -22.27 43.45
CA GLU A 243 -6.20 -21.86 43.39
C GLU A 243 -7.12 -22.87 44.11
N GLN A 244 -6.97 -24.17 43.86
CA GLN A 244 -7.72 -25.21 44.56
C GLN A 244 -7.46 -25.21 46.07
N GLU A 245 -6.21 -25.00 46.51
CA GLU A 245 -5.89 -24.86 47.93
C GLU A 245 -6.49 -23.59 48.55
N TYR A 246 -6.50 -22.47 47.83
CA TYR A 246 -7.16 -21.25 48.29
C TYR A 246 -8.68 -21.40 48.34
N GLU A 247 -9.31 -22.03 47.34
CA GLU A 247 -10.75 -22.28 47.35
C GLU A 247 -11.13 -23.23 48.49
N ALA A 248 -10.38 -24.32 48.70
CA ALA A 248 -10.61 -25.25 49.80
C ALA A 248 -10.52 -24.55 51.17
N ARG A 249 -9.45 -23.77 51.41
CA ARG A 249 -9.28 -22.99 52.64
C ARG A 249 -10.38 -21.95 52.84
N LEU A 250 -10.85 -21.31 51.76
CA LEU A 250 -11.97 -20.36 51.80
C LEU A 250 -13.30 -21.07 52.07
N GLN A 251 -13.56 -22.22 51.45
CA GLN A 251 -14.74 -23.05 51.72
C GLN A 251 -14.76 -23.51 53.19
N ASP A 252 -13.62 -23.94 53.74
CA ASP A 252 -13.52 -24.38 55.14
C ASP A 252 -13.68 -23.22 56.13
N ALA A 253 -13.08 -22.05 55.87
CA ALA A 253 -13.34 -20.86 56.68
C ALA A 253 -14.82 -20.42 56.62
N LEU A 254 -15.47 -20.54 55.45
CA LEU A 254 -16.90 -20.27 55.30
C LEU A 254 -17.79 -21.35 55.96
N ARG A 255 -17.34 -22.61 56.03
CA ARG A 255 -18.00 -23.67 56.82
C ARG A 255 -17.87 -23.39 58.32
N GLU A 256 -16.69 -22.98 58.78
CA GLU A 256 -16.43 -22.66 60.18
C GLU A 256 -17.26 -21.46 60.65
N ILE A 257 -17.28 -20.35 59.89
CA ILE A 257 -18.12 -19.17 60.21
C ILE A 257 -19.61 -19.54 60.24
N ARG A 258 -20.09 -20.39 59.33
CA ARG A 258 -21.48 -20.90 59.38
C ARG A 258 -21.74 -21.75 60.61
N ALA A 259 -20.83 -22.68 60.94
CA ALA A 259 -20.95 -23.52 62.13
C ALA A 259 -20.90 -22.71 63.44
N GLN A 260 -20.10 -21.65 63.49
CA GLN A 260 -20.09 -20.68 64.60
C GLN A 260 -21.44 -19.96 64.70
N HIS A 261 -21.98 -19.43 63.59
CA HIS A 261 -23.30 -18.79 63.59
C HIS A 261 -24.45 -19.74 63.95
N ASP A 262 -24.44 -20.99 63.46
CA ASP A 262 -25.43 -22.02 63.81
C ASP A 262 -25.32 -22.40 65.30
N TYR A 263 -24.10 -22.46 65.85
CA TYR A 263 -23.85 -22.67 67.28
C TYR A 263 -24.35 -21.48 68.12
N ASP A 264 -24.02 -20.24 67.75
CA ASP A 264 -24.46 -19.03 68.44
C ASP A 264 -25.99 -18.91 68.43
N LEU A 265 -26.63 -19.15 67.29
CA LEU A 265 -28.09 -19.18 67.15
C LEU A 265 -28.72 -20.28 68.03
N GLN A 266 -28.08 -21.44 68.13
CA GLN A 266 -28.56 -22.53 69.00
C GLN A 266 -28.30 -22.23 70.49
N SER A 267 -27.24 -21.53 70.86
CA SER A 267 -27.01 -21.05 72.24
C SER A 267 -28.07 -20.01 72.62
N VAL A 268 -28.22 -18.96 71.82
CA VAL A 268 -29.25 -17.92 72.02
C VAL A 268 -30.66 -18.53 72.06
N LYS A 269 -30.94 -19.54 71.24
CA LYS A 269 -32.20 -20.29 71.30
C LYS A 269 -32.36 -21.02 72.64
N VAL A 270 -31.38 -21.78 73.11
CA VAL A 270 -31.46 -22.53 74.38
C VAL A 270 -31.53 -21.58 75.58
N GLU A 271 -30.83 -20.45 75.53
CA GLU A 271 -30.90 -19.38 76.52
C GLU A 271 -32.30 -18.75 76.56
N LEU A 272 -32.90 -18.46 75.40
CA LEU A 272 -34.28 -17.98 75.31
C LEU A 272 -35.30 -19.02 75.76
N GLU A 273 -35.15 -20.29 75.36
CA GLU A 273 -36.00 -21.41 75.81
C GLU A 273 -35.93 -21.55 77.34
N SER A 274 -34.73 -21.55 77.93
CA SER A 274 -34.54 -21.60 79.39
C SER A 274 -35.10 -20.36 80.11
N MET A 275 -34.95 -19.15 79.55
CA MET A 275 -35.54 -17.92 80.09
C MET A 275 -37.07 -17.93 80.01
N TYR A 276 -37.67 -18.48 78.94
CA TYR A 276 -39.11 -18.63 78.82
C TYR A 276 -39.64 -19.73 79.74
N GLU A 277 -38.97 -20.88 79.88
CA GLU A 277 -39.30 -21.92 80.85
C GLU A 277 -39.24 -21.40 82.28
N SER A 278 -38.13 -20.73 82.64
CA SER A 278 -37.99 -20.06 83.94
C SER A 278 -39.11 -19.06 84.15
N LYS A 279 -39.52 -18.29 83.12
CA LYS A 279 -40.59 -17.30 83.28
C LYS A 279 -41.99 -17.93 83.38
N ILE A 280 -42.22 -19.04 82.69
CA ILE A 280 -43.44 -19.84 82.80
C ILE A 280 -43.53 -20.45 84.20
N GLU A 281 -42.43 -20.95 84.77
CA GLU A 281 -42.43 -21.53 86.11
C GLU A 281 -42.55 -20.47 87.21
N ASP A 282 -41.95 -19.29 87.01
CA ASP A 282 -42.19 -18.08 87.81
C ASP A 282 -43.69 -17.76 87.88
N LEU A 283 -44.36 -17.68 86.72
CA LEU A 283 -45.79 -17.38 86.60
C LEU A 283 -46.66 -18.50 87.16
N ARG A 284 -46.31 -19.77 86.96
CA ARG A 284 -46.96 -20.92 87.62
C ARG A 284 -46.83 -20.83 89.13
N SER A 285 -45.66 -20.49 89.66
CA SER A 285 -45.44 -20.31 91.10
C SER A 285 -46.25 -19.13 91.65
N GLN A 286 -46.40 -18.05 90.87
CA GLN A 286 -47.23 -16.89 91.23
C GLN A 286 -48.72 -17.23 91.23
N VAL A 287 -49.21 -17.97 90.23
CA VAL A 287 -50.58 -18.49 90.19
C VAL A 287 -50.82 -19.50 91.31
N ALA A 288 -49.88 -20.40 91.59
CA ALA A 288 -49.97 -21.35 92.69
C ALA A 288 -50.04 -20.62 94.05
N ARG A 289 -49.17 -19.62 94.30
CA ARG A 289 -49.25 -18.75 95.48
C ARG A 289 -50.58 -18.02 95.58
N SER A 290 -51.05 -17.43 94.47
CA SER A 290 -52.35 -16.73 94.39
C SER A 290 -53.52 -17.65 94.70
N ASN A 291 -53.51 -18.87 94.17
CA ASN A 291 -54.52 -19.90 94.45
C ASN A 291 -54.44 -20.37 95.91
N SER A 292 -53.24 -20.55 96.47
CA SER A 292 -53.08 -20.90 97.89
C SER A 292 -53.60 -19.80 98.82
N SER A 293 -53.30 -18.53 98.55
CA SER A 293 -53.87 -17.41 99.31
C SER A 293 -55.38 -17.26 99.10
N SER A 294 -55.89 -17.57 97.91
CA SER A 294 -57.34 -17.60 97.67
C SER A 294 -58.01 -18.77 98.38
N SER A 295 -57.36 -19.94 98.49
CA SER A 295 -57.88 -21.09 99.25
C SER A 295 -57.94 -20.76 100.73
N ALA A 296 -56.86 -20.23 101.30
CA ALA A 296 -56.86 -19.77 102.69
C ALA A 296 -58.00 -18.76 102.97
N ALA A 297 -58.23 -17.80 102.08
CA ALA A 297 -59.35 -16.86 102.19
C ALA A 297 -60.74 -17.54 102.01
N TRP A 298 -60.85 -18.62 101.24
CA TRP A 298 -62.07 -19.44 101.17
C TRP A 298 -62.29 -20.25 102.45
N ASP A 299 -61.23 -20.83 103.04
CA ASP A 299 -61.28 -21.61 104.27
C ASP A 299 -61.60 -20.71 105.49
N GLU A 300 -61.04 -19.50 105.54
CA GLU A 300 -61.44 -18.43 106.47
C GLU A 300 -62.91 -18.04 106.28
N LEU A 301 -63.41 -17.97 105.04
CA LEU A 301 -64.82 -17.64 104.75
C LEU A 301 -65.78 -18.80 105.09
N VAL A 302 -65.33 -20.06 105.00
CA VAL A 302 -66.10 -21.24 105.44
C VAL A 302 -66.18 -21.31 106.96
N THR A 303 -65.08 -21.08 107.67
CA THR A 303 -65.07 -21.05 109.15
C THR A 303 -65.84 -19.85 109.71
N ALA A 304 -65.79 -18.69 109.04
CA ALA A 304 -66.65 -17.55 109.36
C ALA A 304 -68.15 -17.86 109.14
N ARG A 305 -68.51 -18.70 108.15
CA ARG A 305 -69.90 -19.16 107.97
C ARG A 305 -70.33 -20.12 109.07
N GLN A 306 -69.47 -21.08 109.44
CA GLN A 306 -69.77 -22.04 110.52
C GLN A 306 -70.04 -21.32 111.85
N THR A 307 -69.21 -20.36 112.24
CA THR A 307 -69.44 -19.57 113.46
C THR A 307 -70.69 -18.68 113.39
N ILE A 308 -71.05 -18.16 112.21
CA ILE A 308 -72.33 -17.47 111.98
C ILE A 308 -73.53 -18.42 112.14
N ASP A 309 -73.44 -19.65 111.65
CA ASP A 309 -74.52 -20.64 111.78
C ASP A 309 -74.64 -21.16 113.23
N GLU A 310 -73.52 -21.38 113.94
CA GLU A 310 -73.50 -21.69 115.37
C GLU A 310 -74.21 -20.61 116.19
N LEU A 311 -73.82 -19.34 116.02
CA LEU A 311 -74.45 -18.19 116.68
C LEU A 311 -75.94 -18.05 116.32
N GLN A 312 -76.36 -18.41 115.11
CA GLN A 312 -77.78 -18.49 114.76
C GLN A 312 -78.51 -19.59 115.53
N THR A 313 -77.89 -20.76 115.76
CA THR A 313 -78.52 -21.81 116.59
C THR A 313 -78.67 -21.37 118.06
N GLU A 314 -77.67 -20.67 118.62
CA GLU A 314 -77.75 -20.13 119.99
C GLU A 314 -78.80 -19.04 120.12
N LEU A 315 -78.84 -18.10 119.18
CA LEU A 315 -79.87 -17.06 119.10
C LEU A 315 -81.28 -17.68 119.04
N ASN A 316 -81.45 -18.79 118.31
CA ASN A 316 -82.73 -19.47 118.18
C ASN A 316 -83.11 -20.29 119.43
N LYS A 317 -82.13 -20.89 120.15
CA LYS A 317 -82.36 -21.49 121.48
C LYS A 317 -82.89 -20.45 122.47
N ILE A 318 -82.18 -19.33 122.63
CA ILE A 318 -82.54 -18.25 123.57
C ILE A 318 -83.93 -17.67 123.24
N LYS A 319 -84.26 -17.48 121.95
CA LYS A 319 -85.61 -17.09 121.52
C LYS A 319 -86.69 -18.10 121.91
N SER A 320 -86.40 -19.41 121.81
CA SER A 320 -87.36 -20.46 122.20
C SER A 320 -87.59 -20.51 123.71
N GLU A 321 -86.55 -20.31 124.51
CA GLU A 321 -86.63 -20.20 125.97
C GLU A 321 -87.46 -18.98 126.38
N TYR A 322 -87.19 -17.81 125.80
CA TYR A 322 -87.94 -16.58 126.04
C TYR A 322 -89.43 -16.73 125.72
N ALA A 323 -89.78 -17.36 124.59
CA ALA A 323 -91.16 -17.64 124.22
C ALA A 323 -91.85 -18.63 125.19
N GLY A 324 -91.11 -19.58 125.75
CA GLY A 324 -91.59 -20.47 126.81
C GLY A 324 -91.94 -19.73 128.10
N TYR A 325 -91.08 -18.81 128.54
CA TYR A 325 -91.35 -17.96 129.70
C TYR A 325 -92.54 -17.02 129.49
N GLU A 326 -92.70 -16.43 128.30
CA GLU A 326 -93.89 -15.62 127.97
C GLU A 326 -95.20 -16.41 128.09
N GLN A 327 -95.27 -17.63 127.54
CA GLN A 327 -96.48 -18.46 127.68
C GLN A 327 -96.77 -18.79 129.14
N ARG A 328 -95.72 -19.09 129.92
CA ARG A 328 -95.87 -19.41 131.35
C ARG A 328 -96.45 -18.22 132.14
N ILE A 329 -96.06 -16.99 131.83
CA ILE A 329 -96.64 -15.77 132.40
C ILE A 329 -98.12 -15.65 131.99
N LYS A 330 -98.41 -15.73 130.69
CA LYS A 330 -99.77 -15.57 130.13
C LYS A 330 -100.79 -16.56 130.68
N ASP A 331 -100.38 -17.78 131.04
CA ASP A 331 -101.27 -18.77 131.66
C ASP A 331 -101.48 -18.55 133.16
N LEU A 332 -100.46 -18.10 133.90
CA LEU A 332 -100.60 -17.69 135.31
C LEU A 332 -101.54 -16.49 135.44
N GLU A 333 -101.44 -15.51 134.54
CA GLU A 333 -102.36 -14.36 134.49
C GLU A 333 -103.82 -14.79 134.27
N LYS A 334 -104.07 -15.75 133.36
CA LYS A 334 -105.42 -16.31 133.12
C LYS A 334 -105.97 -17.07 134.32
N GLN A 335 -105.14 -17.81 135.05
CA GLN A 335 -105.56 -18.51 136.27
C GLN A 335 -106.00 -17.51 137.35
N LEU A 336 -105.16 -16.51 137.61
CA LEU A 336 -105.41 -15.47 138.62
C LEU A 336 -106.61 -14.57 138.25
N ALA A 337 -106.91 -14.40 136.96
CA ALA A 337 -108.15 -13.76 136.50
C ALA A 337 -109.41 -14.59 136.83
N ARG A 338 -109.41 -15.91 136.53
CA ARG A 338 -110.56 -16.80 136.78
C ARG A 338 -110.93 -16.85 138.27
N GLU A 339 -109.93 -17.00 139.14
CA GLU A 339 -110.15 -17.04 140.59
C GLU A 339 -110.82 -15.76 141.10
N ARG A 340 -110.37 -14.59 140.64
CA ARG A 340 -110.95 -13.29 141.00
C ARG A 340 -112.43 -13.16 140.63
N ASP A 341 -112.81 -13.63 139.44
CA ASP A 341 -114.20 -13.55 138.99
C ASP A 341 -115.10 -14.59 139.67
N GLU A 342 -114.60 -15.78 140.01
CA GLU A 342 -115.31 -16.71 140.90
C GLU A 342 -115.58 -16.12 142.29
N PHE A 343 -114.58 -15.48 142.91
CA PHE A 343 -114.75 -14.85 144.23
C PHE A 343 -115.74 -13.67 144.18
N ARG A 344 -115.73 -12.85 143.11
CA ARG A 344 -116.75 -11.82 142.88
C ARG A 344 -118.15 -12.39 142.77
N GLY A 345 -118.34 -13.49 142.02
CA GLY A 345 -119.64 -14.13 141.85
C GLY A 345 -120.23 -14.62 143.18
N ARG A 346 -119.42 -15.26 144.03
CA ARG A 346 -119.84 -15.72 145.36
C ARG A 346 -120.20 -14.57 146.30
N LEU A 347 -119.48 -13.45 146.25
CA LEU A 347 -119.79 -12.24 147.02
C LEU A 347 -121.12 -11.64 146.60
N ALA A 348 -121.31 -11.37 145.30
CA ALA A 348 -122.55 -10.78 144.78
C ALA A 348 -123.80 -11.61 145.11
N GLN A 349 -123.69 -12.95 145.15
CA GLN A 349 -124.78 -13.83 145.57
C GLN A 349 -125.11 -13.70 147.07
N ARG A 350 -124.09 -13.59 147.93
CA ARG A 350 -124.28 -13.37 149.38
C ARG A 350 -124.85 -11.99 149.68
N ASP A 351 -124.37 -10.95 148.99
CA ASP A 351 -124.87 -9.58 149.15
C ASP A 351 -126.34 -9.47 148.74
N ALA A 352 -126.76 -10.20 147.68
CA ALA A 352 -128.16 -10.30 147.28
C ALA A 352 -129.04 -10.95 148.37
N GLU A 353 -128.64 -12.10 148.93
CA GLU A 353 -129.35 -12.75 150.04
C GLU A 353 -129.45 -11.85 151.28
N ILE A 354 -128.38 -11.13 151.63
CA ILE A 354 -128.35 -10.18 152.75
C ILE A 354 -129.29 -8.99 152.50
N SER A 355 -129.36 -8.48 151.27
CA SER A 355 -130.28 -7.39 150.93
C SER A 355 -131.76 -7.79 151.04
N GLY A 356 -132.13 -8.98 150.54
CA GLY A 356 -133.51 -9.47 150.60
C GLY A 356 -133.99 -9.77 152.02
N LEU A 357 -133.10 -10.28 152.89
CA LEU A 357 -133.41 -10.49 154.31
C LEU A 357 -133.56 -9.16 155.08
N ARG A 358 -132.84 -8.09 154.69
CA ARG A 358 -133.00 -6.77 155.30
C ARG A 358 -134.36 -6.16 154.96
N THR A 359 -134.77 -6.18 153.69
CA THR A 359 -136.10 -5.67 153.30
C THR A 359 -137.24 -6.39 154.04
N GLN A 360 -137.12 -7.70 154.30
CA GLN A 360 -138.11 -8.45 155.09
C GLN A 360 -138.15 -8.07 156.58
N VAL A 361 -137.04 -7.56 157.14
CA VAL A 361 -137.02 -7.00 158.50
C VAL A 361 -137.62 -5.61 158.52
N ASP A 362 -137.22 -4.76 157.56
CA ASP A 362 -137.72 -3.38 157.43
C ASP A 362 -139.26 -3.35 157.27
N ASP A 363 -139.82 -4.25 156.45
CA ASP A 363 -141.28 -4.38 156.27
C ASP A 363 -142.00 -4.78 157.57
N LEU A 364 -141.45 -5.73 158.34
CA LEU A 364 -142.02 -6.18 159.61
C LEU A 364 -141.92 -5.13 160.72
N GLU A 365 -140.85 -4.32 160.74
CA GLU A 365 -140.74 -3.18 161.67
C GLU A 365 -141.78 -2.11 161.36
N VAL A 366 -142.11 -1.88 160.08
CA VAL A 366 -143.19 -0.97 159.66
C VAL A 366 -144.58 -1.48 160.05
N GLU A 367 -144.86 -2.78 159.90
CA GLU A 367 -146.14 -3.35 160.37
C GLU A 367 -146.29 -3.24 161.88
N LEU A 368 -145.24 -3.54 162.65
CA LEU A 368 -145.23 -3.39 164.11
C LEU A 368 -145.37 -1.93 164.55
N ALA A 369 -144.74 -0.98 163.86
CA ALA A 369 -144.86 0.45 164.14
C ALA A 369 -146.30 0.96 163.95
N ASN A 370 -146.97 0.55 162.88
CA ASN A 370 -148.38 0.91 162.64
C ASN A 370 -149.32 0.31 163.71
N LEU A 371 -149.08 -0.95 164.11
CA LEU A 371 -149.87 -1.59 165.18
C LEU A 371 -149.64 -0.91 166.53
N LEU A 372 -148.40 -0.48 166.81
CA LEU A 372 -148.04 0.31 167.99
C LEU A 372 -148.70 1.70 167.97
N GLU A 373 -148.79 2.37 166.82
CA GLU A 373 -149.45 3.69 166.73
C GLU A 373 -150.96 3.61 167.00
N ILE A 374 -151.63 2.55 166.53
CA ILE A 374 -153.03 2.25 166.87
C ILE A 374 -153.18 1.99 168.37
N LYS A 375 -152.26 1.22 168.96
CA LYS A 375 -152.21 0.94 170.41
C LYS A 375 -151.98 2.23 171.21
N ILE A 376 -151.10 3.13 170.76
CA ILE A 376 -150.83 4.44 171.40
C ILE A 376 -152.02 5.40 171.30
N LYS A 377 -152.85 5.32 170.25
CA LYS A 377 -154.09 6.09 170.14
C LYS A 377 -155.11 5.64 171.19
N LEU A 378 -155.31 4.33 171.34
CA LEU A 378 -156.16 3.74 172.39
C LEU A 378 -155.60 4.00 173.81
N ASP A 379 -154.28 3.92 174.00
CA ASP A 379 -153.64 4.32 175.26
C ASP A 379 -153.91 5.78 175.59
N ARG A 380 -153.82 6.71 174.63
CA ARG A 380 -154.06 8.14 174.87
C ARG A 380 -155.51 8.47 175.21
N GLU A 381 -156.47 7.73 174.67
CA GLU A 381 -157.88 7.83 175.12
C GLU A 381 -158.04 7.33 176.57
N ILE A 382 -157.33 6.27 176.96
CA ILE A 382 -157.27 5.78 178.36
C ILE A 382 -156.47 6.73 179.26
N GLU A 383 -155.48 7.43 178.74
CA GLU A 383 -154.61 8.34 179.48
C GLU A 383 -155.23 9.72 179.66
N ALA A 384 -156.13 10.15 178.77
CA ALA A 384 -157.07 11.23 179.03
C ALA A 384 -157.98 10.93 180.25
N TYR A 385 -158.20 9.65 180.59
CA TYR A 385 -158.89 9.20 181.80
C TYR A 385 -157.96 8.86 182.99
N ARG A 386 -156.63 9.06 182.87
CA ARG A 386 -155.67 8.83 183.97
C ARG A 386 -154.87 10.07 184.33
N LYS A 387 -154.33 10.75 183.33
CA LYS A 387 -153.51 11.95 183.48
C LYS A 387 -154.33 13.23 183.39
N LEU A 388 -155.37 13.22 184.22
CA LEU A 388 -155.65 14.33 185.13
C LEU A 388 -154.43 14.57 186.11
N LEU A 389 -153.18 14.12 185.70
CA LEU A 389 -151.82 13.86 186.29
C LEU A 389 -150.43 13.52 185.24
N GLU A 390 -149.81 14.09 183.98
CA GLU A 390 -148.30 14.11 183.09
C GLU A 390 -147.80 14.17 181.35
N SER A 391 -146.45 14.23 180.63
CA SER A 391 -145.81 14.55 179.05
C SER A 391 -144.32 14.14 178.10
N GLU A 392 -143.81 14.60 176.75
CA GLU A 392 -142.41 14.77 175.71
C GLU A 392 -141.64 13.95 174.30
N GLU A 393 -140.60 14.08 173.20
CA GLU A 393 -139.48 14.86 172.14
C GLU A 393 -138.46 14.23 170.76
N THR A 394 -137.61 14.81 169.64
CA THR A 394 -136.47 14.28 168.43
C THR A 394 -135.62 15.03 167.02
N ARG A 395 -134.50 14.63 166.05
CA ARG A 395 -133.59 15.28 164.71
C ARG A 395 -132.38 14.63 163.51
N LEU A 396 -131.76 15.12 162.21
CA LEU A 396 -130.35 14.93 161.18
C LEU A 396 -130.08 15.07 159.39
N ASN A 397 -129.08 15.04 158.22
CA ASN A 397 -127.56 15.04 157.37
C ASN A 397 -127.25 15.04 155.58
N ILE A 398 -126.21 15.03 154.44
CA ILE A 398 -124.69 15.32 153.64
C ILE A 398 -124.14 15.00 151.92
N SER A 399 -123.01 15.46 150.98
CA SER A 399 -122.31 15.07 149.42
C SER A 399 -120.99 15.82 148.41
N ALA A 400 -120.20 15.80 147.09
CA ALA A 400 -119.52 15.22 145.60
C ALA A 400 -118.38 16.03 144.42
N SER A 401 -117.57 15.97 143.11
CA SER A 401 -116.74 15.31 141.70
C SER A 401 -115.86 16.16 140.35
N MET A 402 -115.01 16.07 139.05
CA MET A 402 -113.93 15.43 137.82
C MET A 402 -113.28 16.22 136.30
N GLU A 403 -112.40 16.16 135.04
CA GLU A 403 -111.19 15.61 133.89
C GLU A 403 -110.61 16.35 132.30
N ARG A 404 -109.75 16.27 131.01
CA ARG A 404 -108.64 15.66 129.77
C ARG A 404 -107.86 16.52 128.35
N SER A 405 -107.01 16.46 127.05
CA SER A 405 -105.98 15.84 125.76
C SER A 405 -105.22 16.68 124.30
N MET A 406 -104.37 16.62 123.00
CA MET A 406 -103.29 16.03 121.73
C MET A 406 -102.59 16.85 120.23
N THR A 407 -101.72 16.80 118.93
CA THR A 407 -100.63 16.19 117.68
C THR A 407 -99.80 16.93 116.18
N THR A 408 -98.89 16.46 115.02
CA THR A 408 -97.92 17.12 113.67
C THR A 408 -97.16 16.55 112.08
N SER A 409 -96.29 17.16 110.94
CA SER A 409 -95.48 16.68 109.42
C SER A 409 -94.45 17.46 108.08
N SER A 410 -93.68 16.99 106.81
CA SER A 410 -92.70 17.63 105.47
C SER A 410 -91.97 16.93 103.91
N SER A 411 -91.08 17.12 102.65
CA SER A 411 -90.13 17.90 101.37
C SER A 411 -89.28 17.22 99.86
N GLY A 412 -88.45 17.43 98.56
CA GLY A 412 -87.63 18.24 97.21
C GLY A 412 -86.50 17.76 95.81
N ALA A 413 -85.99 18.33 94.46
CA ALA A 413 -84.81 18.00 93.16
C ALA A 413 -84.40 18.74 91.50
N LYS A 414 -83.53 18.75 90.21
CA LYS A 414 -82.23 18.37 89.05
C LYS A 414 -81.91 18.89 87.29
N LYS A 415 -81.00 18.94 86.03
CA LYS A 415 -79.57 18.84 84.96
C LYS A 415 -79.33 19.32 83.18
N ARG A 416 -78.46 19.39 81.89
CA ARG A 416 -77.13 19.12 80.72
C ARG A 416 -76.69 19.96 79.13
N LYS A 417 -75.84 20.03 77.81
CA LYS A 417 -74.69 19.62 76.53
C LYS A 417 -74.15 20.49 74.98
N ARG A 418 -73.25 20.53 73.70
CA ARG A 418 -71.94 20.19 72.57
C ARG A 418 -71.43 20.97 70.97
N VAL A 419 -70.42 20.66 69.88
CA VAL A 419 -69.57 21.38 68.50
C VAL A 419 -69.15 20.79 66.83
N ASP A 420 -68.27 20.94 65.56
CA ASP A 420 -66.91 21.47 64.58
C ASP A 420 -66.51 21.38 62.77
N ILE A 421 -65.38 21.83 61.84
CA ILE A 421 -64.86 21.72 60.15
C ILE A 421 -63.39 22.31 59.22
N GLY A 422 -62.61 22.40 57.88
CA GLY A 422 -62.20 22.18 56.19
C GLY A 422 -60.81 22.85 55.18
N GLN A 423 -60.07 22.96 53.83
CA GLN A 423 -59.61 22.64 52.16
C GLN A 423 -58.16 23.24 51.20
N ALA A 424 -57.41 23.36 49.84
CA ALA A 424 -57.05 23.22 48.14
C ALA A 424 -55.47 23.47 47.21
N VAL A 425 -54.72 23.65 45.86
CA VAL A 425 -54.47 23.84 44.13
C VAL A 425 -53.02 23.65 43.00
N GLU A 426 -52.59 24.18 41.62
CA GLU A 426 -51.53 23.77 40.25
C GLU A 426 -50.69 24.72 38.91
N GLU A 427 -49.84 24.73 37.61
CA GLU A 427 -48.84 24.16 36.25
C GLU A 427 -47.94 25.00 34.87
N TYR A 428 -46.97 24.62 33.74
CA TYR A 428 -46.34 25.21 32.19
C TYR A 428 -44.91 24.91 31.05
N THR A 429 -44.46 25.37 29.65
CA THR A 429 -43.18 25.03 28.47
C THR A 429 -42.56 25.72 26.87
N GLN A 430 -41.34 25.48 25.95
CA GLN A 430 -40.64 25.82 24.39
C GLN A 430 -39.60 24.77 23.48
N ARG A 431 -38.67 24.97 22.38
CA ARG A 431 -37.82 23.91 21.46
C ARG A 431 -36.41 24.17 20.61
N ASN A 432 -35.47 23.18 20.27
CA ASN A 432 -34.16 23.25 19.42
C ASN A 432 -33.59 21.94 18.62
N THR A 433 -32.38 21.87 17.91
CA THR A 433 -31.77 20.67 17.12
C THR A 433 -30.19 20.50 16.99
N SER A 434 -29.60 19.37 16.46
CA SER A 434 -28.11 19.10 16.27
C SER A 434 -27.67 18.01 15.22
N SER A 435 -26.35 17.76 14.96
CA SER A 435 -25.78 16.73 14.02
C SER A 435 -24.31 16.27 14.32
N GLY A 436 -23.79 15.16 13.76
CA GLY A 436 -22.40 14.66 14.01
C GLY A 436 -21.83 13.61 13.01
N TYR A 437 -20.72 12.92 13.35
CA TYR A 437 -20.09 11.85 12.54
C TYR A 437 -19.97 10.52 13.32
N SER A 438 -19.86 9.37 12.63
CA SER A 438 -19.40 8.08 13.18
C SER A 438 -18.09 7.63 12.52
N ARG A 439 -17.20 7.01 13.31
CA ARG A 439 -15.91 6.46 12.87
C ARG A 439 -15.90 4.93 13.03
N SER A 440 -15.41 4.21 12.03
CA SER A 440 -15.06 2.79 12.12
C SER A 440 -13.59 2.62 11.74
N ALA A 441 -12.81 1.83 12.49
CA ALA A 441 -11.40 1.63 12.21
C ALA A 441 -10.99 0.16 12.40
N SER A 442 -9.99 -0.24 11.63
CA SER A 442 -9.43 -1.58 11.55
C SER A 442 -7.91 -1.49 11.36
N SER A 443 -7.17 -2.45 11.93
CA SER A 443 -5.70 -2.47 11.97
C SER A 443 -5.24 -3.92 11.97
N THR A 444 -4.31 -4.25 11.08
CA THR A 444 -3.75 -5.61 10.90
C THR A 444 -2.27 -5.66 11.30
N CYS A 445 -1.61 -4.50 11.43
CA CYS A 445 -0.17 -4.37 11.68
C CYS A 445 0.22 -3.81 13.06
N GLY A 446 -0.76 -3.44 13.91
CA GLY A 446 -0.48 -2.79 15.20
C GLY A 446 -0.09 -1.31 15.09
N ILE A 447 -0.44 -0.66 13.97
CA ILE A 447 -0.48 0.80 13.88
C ILE A 447 -1.90 1.24 13.56
N ASP A 448 -2.53 1.90 14.52
CA ASP A 448 -3.93 2.28 14.48
C ASP A 448 -4.06 3.76 14.10
N ILE A 449 -4.96 4.06 13.16
CA ILE A 449 -5.31 5.44 12.76
C ILE A 449 -6.31 6.00 13.78
N THR A 450 -5.84 6.47 14.95
CA THR A 450 -6.72 6.79 16.09
C THR A 450 -7.60 8.00 15.86
N GLU A 451 -7.05 9.08 15.30
CA GLU A 451 -7.74 10.35 15.09
C GLU A 451 -7.58 10.79 13.63
N VAL A 452 -8.71 11.14 13.01
CA VAL A 452 -8.79 11.85 11.73
C VAL A 452 -9.61 13.10 12.01
N ASP A 453 -9.01 14.27 11.83
CA ASP A 453 -9.63 15.54 12.22
C ASP A 453 -10.80 15.91 11.31
N THR A 454 -11.94 16.32 11.89
CA THR A 454 -13.13 16.72 11.14
C THR A 454 -12.99 18.04 10.39
N ASP A 455 -11.95 18.84 10.70
CA ASP A 455 -11.61 20.05 9.96
C ASP A 455 -10.44 19.84 8.98
N GLY A 456 -9.89 18.61 8.87
CA GLY A 456 -8.82 18.26 7.94
C GLY A 456 -7.41 18.71 8.35
N LYS A 457 -7.19 19.13 9.60
CA LYS A 457 -5.90 19.68 10.07
C LYS A 457 -4.85 18.60 10.30
N PHE A 458 -5.24 17.40 10.72
CA PHE A 458 -4.29 16.30 10.97
C PHE A 458 -4.92 14.89 10.88
N ILE A 459 -4.03 13.90 10.75
CA ILE A 459 -4.31 12.47 10.90
C ILE A 459 -3.26 11.90 11.86
N LYS A 460 -3.66 11.11 12.85
CA LYS A 460 -2.78 10.58 13.90
C LYS A 460 -2.74 9.06 13.87
N LEU A 461 -1.53 8.53 13.93
CA LEU A 461 -1.24 7.09 14.00
C LEU A 461 -0.68 6.76 15.39
N THR A 462 -1.12 5.68 16.03
CA THR A 462 -0.51 5.14 17.26
C THR A 462 0.04 3.75 17.02
N ASN A 463 1.27 3.49 17.45
CA ASN A 463 1.77 2.14 17.59
C ASN A 463 1.13 1.49 18.83
N THR A 464 0.28 0.48 18.62
CA THR A 464 -0.44 -0.25 19.67
C THR A 464 0.34 -1.47 20.16
N THR A 465 1.56 -1.69 19.67
CA THR A 465 2.43 -2.81 20.06
C THR A 465 3.54 -2.40 21.03
N GLU A 466 4.14 -3.41 21.67
CA GLU A 466 5.31 -3.27 22.57
C GLU A 466 6.65 -3.14 21.84
N LYS A 467 6.67 -3.03 20.50
CA LYS A 467 7.90 -2.99 19.67
C LYS A 467 7.95 -1.72 18.83
N ASP A 468 9.14 -1.17 18.62
CA ASP A 468 9.34 -0.01 17.75
C ASP A 468 9.11 -0.40 16.28
N ILE A 469 8.15 0.23 15.59
CA ILE A 469 7.78 -0.09 14.21
C ILE A 469 8.39 0.93 13.22
N PRO A 470 9.22 0.50 12.26
CA PRO A 470 9.81 1.38 11.26
C PRO A 470 8.84 1.64 10.09
N LEU A 471 8.21 2.81 10.09
CA LEU A 471 7.45 3.37 8.94
C LEU A 471 8.38 3.81 7.80
N HIS A 472 9.14 2.90 7.23
CA HIS A 472 10.02 3.17 6.09
C HIS A 472 9.27 2.87 4.79
N HIS A 473 9.11 3.89 3.94
CA HIS A 473 8.40 3.81 2.65
C HIS A 473 6.89 3.51 2.71
N TRP A 474 6.29 3.31 3.89
CA TRP A 474 4.84 3.22 4.08
C TRP A 474 4.12 4.49 3.60
N GLN A 475 2.83 4.38 3.28
CA GLN A 475 2.04 5.46 2.68
C GLN A 475 0.70 5.65 3.41
N VAL A 476 0.33 6.88 3.76
CA VAL A 476 -1.04 7.21 4.16
C VAL A 476 -1.77 7.75 2.94
N LYS A 477 -2.84 7.07 2.54
CA LYS A 477 -3.78 7.43 1.49
C LYS A 477 -5.08 7.87 2.16
N HIS A 478 -5.49 9.11 1.97
CA HIS A 478 -6.74 9.66 2.48
C HIS A 478 -7.61 10.12 1.31
N VAL A 479 -8.83 9.56 1.23
CA VAL A 479 -9.82 9.79 0.18
C VAL A 479 -11.06 10.42 0.81
N SER A 480 -11.54 11.52 0.24
CA SER A 480 -12.73 12.24 0.71
C SER A 480 -13.52 12.78 -0.48
N GLY A 481 -14.61 12.10 -0.83
CA GLY A 481 -15.28 12.28 -2.11
C GLY A 481 -14.31 12.03 -3.27
N ASP A 482 -14.33 12.90 -4.28
CA ASP A 482 -13.47 12.81 -5.46
C ASP A 482 -11.99 13.20 -5.22
N ASN A 483 -11.61 13.59 -3.99
CA ASN A 483 -10.26 14.07 -3.68
C ASN A 483 -9.44 12.98 -2.97
N GLU A 484 -8.29 12.64 -3.54
CA GLU A 484 -7.29 11.76 -2.93
C GLU A 484 -6.01 12.51 -2.53
N THR A 485 -5.48 12.16 -1.35
CA THR A 485 -4.27 12.74 -0.78
C THR A 485 -3.36 11.66 -0.22
N LEU A 486 -2.11 11.63 -0.71
CA LEU A 486 -1.15 10.58 -0.38
C LEU A 486 0.14 11.17 0.23
N HIS A 487 0.55 10.65 1.38
CA HIS A 487 1.81 10.98 2.07
C HIS A 487 2.67 9.72 2.22
N LYS A 488 3.93 9.73 1.78
CA LYS A 488 4.87 8.60 1.90
C LYS A 488 5.97 8.91 2.92
N PHE A 489 6.10 8.05 3.92
CA PHE A 489 7.15 8.17 4.94
C PHE A 489 8.53 7.84 4.35
N VAL A 490 9.58 8.50 4.85
CA VAL A 490 10.94 8.37 4.30
C VAL A 490 11.84 7.57 5.22
N LYS A 491 11.99 8.00 6.49
CA LYS A 491 12.79 7.33 7.53
C LYS A 491 12.20 7.61 8.90
N ASN A 492 11.00 7.09 9.15
CA ASN A 492 10.27 7.30 10.39
C ASN A 492 10.18 6.00 11.18
N VAL A 493 10.21 6.09 12.51
CA VAL A 493 10.06 4.98 13.43
C VAL A 493 9.11 5.43 14.54
N VAL A 494 8.05 4.66 14.77
CA VAL A 494 7.09 4.92 15.86
C VAL A 494 7.44 3.98 17.00
N LYS A 495 7.86 4.52 18.14
CA LYS A 495 8.21 3.68 19.28
C LYS A 495 6.99 2.97 19.86
N ALA A 496 7.23 1.90 20.60
CA ALA A 496 6.19 1.20 21.37
C ALA A 496 5.30 2.20 22.15
N GLY A 497 3.97 2.10 21.98
CA GLY A 497 2.99 2.97 22.63
C GLY A 497 3.01 4.47 22.24
N GLN A 498 3.82 4.90 21.26
CA GLN A 498 3.89 6.30 20.84
C GLN A 498 3.00 6.61 19.62
N SER A 499 2.71 7.91 19.43
CA SER A 499 1.93 8.42 18.31
C SER A 499 2.74 9.30 17.36
N VAL A 500 2.41 9.27 16.07
CA VAL A 500 2.88 10.22 15.05
C VAL A 500 1.69 10.95 14.45
N THR A 501 1.78 12.28 14.37
CA THR A 501 0.75 13.16 13.84
C THR A 501 1.18 13.70 12.47
N LEU A 502 0.40 13.38 11.43
CA LEU A 502 0.55 13.93 10.09
C LEU A 502 -0.28 15.21 9.95
N TRP A 503 0.41 16.34 10.08
CA TRP A 503 -0.18 17.67 10.03
C TRP A 503 -0.34 18.17 8.58
N SER A 504 -1.47 18.82 8.31
CA SER A 504 -1.75 19.48 7.05
C SER A 504 -0.85 20.70 6.83
N ALA A 505 -0.52 21.03 5.57
CA ALA A 505 0.34 22.18 5.24
C ALA A 505 -0.24 23.56 5.64
N ASP A 506 -1.54 23.63 5.92
CA ASP A 506 -2.31 24.82 6.33
C ASP A 506 -2.69 24.81 7.83
N SER A 507 -2.03 23.96 8.64
CA SER A 507 -2.30 23.83 10.09
C SER A 507 -1.47 24.76 11.00
N ASP A 508 -0.61 25.61 10.43
CA ASP A 508 0.35 26.50 11.14
C ASP A 508 1.28 25.82 12.17
N THR A 509 1.39 24.48 12.13
CA THR A 509 2.25 23.71 13.04
C THR A 509 3.72 23.65 12.57
N VAL A 510 4.64 23.37 13.51
CA VAL A 510 6.07 23.25 13.25
C VAL A 510 6.45 21.78 13.00
N HIS A 511 7.14 21.53 11.89
CA HIS A 511 7.63 20.19 11.53
C HIS A 511 8.73 19.72 12.50
N ASN A 512 8.43 18.71 13.33
CA ASN A 512 9.28 18.19 14.40
C ASN A 512 9.31 16.65 14.38
N PRO A 513 10.09 16.02 13.49
CA PRO A 513 10.23 14.57 13.42
C PRO A 513 10.95 14.01 14.67
N PRO A 514 10.57 12.81 15.15
CA PRO A 514 9.69 11.85 14.49
C PRO A 514 8.18 12.02 14.77
N THR A 515 7.78 12.81 15.78
CA THR A 515 6.39 12.84 16.28
C THR A 515 5.43 13.66 15.42
N ASP A 516 5.86 14.81 14.91
CA ASP A 516 4.97 15.79 14.28
C ASP A 516 5.45 16.14 12.88
N LEU A 517 4.72 15.65 11.87
CA LEU A 517 5.16 15.66 10.48
C LEU A 517 4.21 16.51 9.63
N VAL A 518 4.57 17.78 9.46
CA VAL A 518 3.86 18.67 8.52
C VAL A 518 4.10 18.22 7.08
N MET A 519 3.03 18.03 6.32
CA MET A 519 3.08 17.71 4.90
C MET A 519 3.58 18.90 4.07
N LYS A 520 4.50 18.66 3.14
CA LYS A 520 4.99 19.70 2.24
C LYS A 520 4.00 19.94 1.08
N GLY A 521 3.22 21.01 1.17
CA GLY A 521 2.34 21.48 0.08
C GLY A 521 1.14 20.57 -0.23
N LYS A 522 0.71 19.76 0.74
CA LYS A 522 -0.51 18.95 0.68
C LYS A 522 -1.35 19.24 1.92
N ARG A 523 -2.68 19.14 1.78
CA ARG A 523 -3.64 19.21 2.87
C ARG A 523 -4.53 17.97 2.88
N TRP A 524 -5.22 17.68 3.99
CA TRP A 524 -6.30 16.70 3.97
C TRP A 524 -7.59 17.35 3.44
N PHE A 525 -8.53 16.55 2.92
CA PHE A 525 -9.81 17.04 2.40
C PHE A 525 -10.95 16.50 3.26
N VAL A 526 -11.97 17.31 3.52
CA VAL A 526 -13.12 16.93 4.34
C VAL A 526 -14.38 16.83 3.48
N SER A 527 -15.19 15.79 3.71
CA SER A 527 -16.52 15.64 3.13
C SER A 527 -17.44 14.84 4.06
N GLY A 528 -18.61 14.40 3.56
CA GLY A 528 -19.56 13.59 4.34
C GLY A 528 -19.07 12.17 4.64
N ASP A 529 -18.31 11.59 3.71
CA ASP A 529 -17.74 10.25 3.81
C ASP A 529 -16.26 10.29 3.43
N MET A 530 -15.39 9.91 4.36
CA MET A 530 -13.94 9.92 4.20
C MET A 530 -13.31 8.59 4.64
N VAL A 531 -12.26 8.18 3.95
CA VAL A 531 -11.53 6.93 4.20
C VAL A 531 -10.05 7.22 4.24
N THR A 532 -9.40 6.85 5.36
CA THR A 532 -7.95 6.90 5.54
C THR A 532 -7.42 5.48 5.60
N THR A 533 -6.49 5.15 4.71
CA THR A 533 -5.80 3.87 4.64
C THR A 533 -4.29 4.07 4.86
N LEU A 534 -3.69 3.22 5.69
CA LEU A 534 -2.25 3.06 5.87
C LEU A 534 -1.80 1.86 5.02
N ILE A 535 -0.80 2.09 4.18
CA ILE A 535 -0.28 1.13 3.20
C ILE A 535 1.19 0.82 3.54
N ASN A 536 1.55 -0.46 3.55
CA ASN A 536 2.89 -0.97 3.87
C ASN A 536 3.91 -0.65 2.74
N GLN A 537 5.18 -1.04 2.91
CA GLN A 537 6.19 -1.00 1.86
C GLN A 537 5.81 -1.87 0.64
N ASP A 538 5.12 -2.98 0.88
CA ASP A 538 4.73 -3.98 -0.12
C ASP A 538 3.37 -3.66 -0.79
N ASP A 539 2.92 -2.41 -0.67
CA ASP A 539 1.64 -1.84 -1.16
C ASP A 539 0.35 -2.53 -0.63
N GLU A 540 0.45 -3.34 0.43
CA GLU A 540 -0.71 -3.90 1.17
C GLU A 540 -1.40 -2.87 2.09
N GLU A 541 -2.73 -2.90 2.17
CA GLU A 541 -3.52 -2.09 3.12
C GLU A 541 -3.47 -2.71 4.53
N VAL A 542 -2.83 -2.03 5.48
CA VAL A 542 -2.50 -2.58 6.81
C VAL A 542 -3.24 -1.92 7.99
N ALA A 543 -3.89 -0.77 7.77
CA ALA A 543 -4.92 -0.22 8.66
C ALA A 543 -5.85 0.72 7.89
N THR A 544 -7.15 0.68 8.17
CA THR A 544 -8.16 1.47 7.45
C THR A 544 -9.19 2.05 8.42
N CYS A 545 -9.45 3.36 8.29
CA CYS A 545 -10.35 4.14 9.12
C CYS A 545 -11.36 4.90 8.24
N THR A 546 -12.65 4.57 8.37
CA THR A 546 -13.75 5.25 7.69
C THR A 546 -14.48 6.20 8.64
N MET A 547 -14.93 7.34 8.13
CA MET A 547 -15.78 8.29 8.85
C MET A 547 -16.94 8.75 7.98
N THR A 548 -18.16 8.61 8.51
CA THR A 548 -19.44 8.87 7.83
C THR A 548 -20.29 9.85 8.64
N LYS A 549 -20.93 10.81 7.97
CA LYS A 549 -21.70 11.88 8.61
C LYS A 549 -23.13 11.43 8.98
N ASN A 550 -23.44 11.46 10.26
CA ASN A 550 -24.76 11.11 10.79
C ASN A 550 -25.66 12.34 10.97
N LEU A 551 -26.71 12.40 10.14
CA LEU A 551 -27.85 13.28 10.35
C LEU A 551 -28.92 12.53 11.16
N ARG A 552 -29.07 12.88 12.44
CA ARG A 552 -30.12 12.34 13.33
C ARG A 552 -31.00 13.48 13.88
N SER A 553 -32.21 13.62 13.33
CA SER A 553 -33.23 14.53 13.87
C SER A 553 -33.88 13.93 15.12
N VAL A 554 -33.36 14.24 16.30
CA VAL A 554 -33.93 13.78 17.58
C VAL A 554 -35.18 14.59 17.92
N SER A 555 -36.34 13.91 17.96
CA SER A 555 -37.59 14.45 18.50
C SER A 555 -37.82 13.87 19.90
N GLN A 556 -37.46 14.58 20.96
CA GLN A 556 -37.78 14.19 22.33
C GLN A 556 -38.95 14.99 22.88
N PHE A 557 -39.99 14.28 23.30
CA PHE A 557 -41.06 14.79 24.15
C PHE A 557 -40.56 14.76 25.60
N SER A 558 -40.55 15.90 26.27
CA SER A 558 -40.01 16.02 27.64
C SER A 558 -41.06 16.64 28.55
N GLN A 559 -41.45 15.90 29.59
CA GLN A 559 -42.29 16.40 30.68
C GLN A 559 -41.53 16.19 31.99
N ARG A 560 -41.18 17.29 32.66
CA ARG A 560 -40.57 17.30 34.00
C ARG A 560 -41.27 18.34 34.86
N ARG A 561 -41.68 17.94 36.07
CA ARG A 561 -41.87 18.86 37.21
C ARG A 561 -40.56 18.97 37.99
N SER A 562 -40.40 20.04 38.78
CA SER A 562 -39.14 20.34 39.47
C SER A 562 -39.33 20.95 40.86
N GLY A 563 -38.75 20.30 41.86
CA GLY A 563 -38.47 20.87 43.20
C GLY A 563 -39.65 20.95 44.17
N PRO A 564 -39.41 21.45 45.41
CA PRO A 564 -38.14 21.98 45.93
C PRO A 564 -37.46 21.07 47.00
N ARG A 565 -36.37 21.58 47.58
CA ARG A 565 -35.70 21.11 48.82
C ARG A 565 -36.63 21.28 50.05
N ASP A 566 -36.44 20.61 51.20
CA ASP A 566 -35.30 20.90 52.11
C ASP A 566 -35.04 19.88 53.25
N TYR A 567 -33.83 20.03 53.83
CA TYR A 567 -33.31 19.57 55.14
C TYR A 567 -33.13 18.07 55.52
N SER A 568 -31.85 17.72 55.78
CA SER A 568 -31.29 16.80 56.82
C SER A 568 -31.88 15.38 56.99
N SER A 569 -31.10 14.28 57.00
CA SER A 569 -30.06 13.97 58.00
C SER A 569 -29.37 12.61 57.70
N ALA A 570 -28.37 12.27 58.53
CA ALA A 570 -27.46 11.11 58.56
C ALA A 570 -27.96 9.68 58.18
N GLY A 571 -26.98 8.80 57.90
CA GLY A 571 -27.12 7.33 57.81
C GLY A 571 -27.32 6.84 56.36
N GLU A 572 -26.44 6.07 55.70
CA GLU A 572 -25.67 4.88 56.13
C GLU A 572 -26.57 3.67 56.45
N PHE A 573 -26.92 2.85 55.44
CA PHE A 573 -26.49 1.45 55.35
C PHE A 573 -26.89 0.76 54.02
N GLN A 574 -25.91 0.03 53.46
CA GLN A 574 -25.93 -1.13 52.53
C GLN A 574 -27.13 -1.45 51.62
N ASP A 575 -26.80 -1.63 50.33
CA ASP A 575 -27.56 -2.45 49.36
C ASP A 575 -27.85 -3.87 49.88
N LYS A 576 -29.06 -4.39 49.59
CA LYS A 576 -29.24 -5.80 49.21
C LYS A 576 -30.36 -6.01 48.16
N ASP A 577 -29.90 -6.44 47.00
CA ASP A 577 -30.45 -7.54 46.19
C ASP A 577 -31.79 -7.45 45.41
N LYS A 578 -31.67 -7.90 44.14
CA LYS A 578 -32.63 -8.69 43.33
C LYS A 578 -33.84 -7.94 42.74
N CYS A 579 -33.83 -7.72 41.41
CA CYS A 579 -34.38 -8.61 40.34
C CYS A 579 -35.91 -8.37 40.12
N PHE A 580 -36.52 -8.61 38.95
CA PHE A 580 -36.26 -9.58 37.87
C PHE A 580 -36.96 -9.11 36.56
N ILE A 581 -36.76 -9.83 35.43
CA ILE A 581 -37.54 -9.87 34.17
C ILE A 581 -37.10 -8.93 33.01
N MET A 582 -36.77 -9.59 31.88
CA MET A 582 -36.58 -9.14 30.48
C MET A 582 -35.59 -8.00 30.22
#